data_AF-N9KMT3-F1
#
_entry.id   AF-N9KMT3-F1
#
_cell.length_a   1.000
_cell.length_b   1.000
_cell.length_c   1.000
_cell.angle_alpha   90.00
_cell.angle_beta   90.00
_cell.angle_gamma   90.00
#
_symmetry.space_group_name_H-M   'P 1'
#
loop_
_entity.id
_entity.type
_entity.pdbx_description
1 polymer ?
#
loop_
_entity_poly.entity_id
_entity_poly.type
_entity_poly.pdbx_seq_one_letter_code
_entity_poly.pdbx_strand_id
1 'polypeptide(L)'
;MMGYLPSFKFLNTVKDTAPFNFEKHAIHLSQQLLNDQTDWLKSNIEDILDEVSFNSQPHDFSKYFAGTKESKISFAWFFKCLNLLEIHHDPDRVSQEMSLPIELVEYWYKNAKQLDQLKSQKNNPRLFDLNNTNHLDKPLKPAMIDTVEERTAKNYFFENIQNIFEKKPDQIKAVLETFLSRVTVSHTGIHYRWNKIDQLESFYSKVKDLFPHQFWHLLGQDLVQLLDKKKQPLLLKLAKSSTTEHPTTQEDYVRLQLYSTKDAKALAAFKFCLHLACIGRPRSLELKAEGLKITTCC
;
A
#
# COMPACT_ATOMS: atom_id res chain seq x y z
N MET A 1 -59.37 -23.10 7.58
CA MET A 1 -58.60 -24.32 7.90
C MET A 1 -57.17 -24.10 7.43
N MET A 2 -56.24 -23.80 8.33
CA MET A 2 -54.82 -23.71 7.97
C MET A 2 -54.32 -25.10 7.56
N GLY A 3 -53.56 -25.13 6.47
CA GLY A 3 -53.14 -26.33 5.76
C GLY A 3 -52.30 -27.27 6.62
N TYR A 4 -52.67 -28.54 6.60
CA TYR A 4 -51.97 -29.63 7.25
C TYR A 4 -50.71 -29.96 6.44
N LEU A 5 -49.53 -29.48 6.87
CA LEU A 5 -48.25 -29.89 6.29
C LEU A 5 -47.76 -31.15 7.03
N PRO A 6 -47.62 -32.32 6.36
CA PRO A 6 -47.28 -33.60 6.99
C PRO A 6 -45.95 -33.60 7.74
N SER A 7 -45.04 -32.70 7.35
CA SER A 7 -43.69 -32.50 7.88
C SER A 7 -43.63 -31.92 9.30
N PHE A 8 -44.75 -31.43 9.84
CA PHE A 8 -44.83 -30.80 11.17
C PHE A 8 -45.73 -31.56 12.16
N LYS A 9 -45.94 -32.87 11.96
CA LYS A 9 -46.78 -33.70 12.85
C LYS A 9 -46.46 -33.58 14.35
N PHE A 10 -45.20 -33.28 14.70
CA PHE A 10 -44.78 -33.11 16.10
C PHE A 10 -45.39 -31.84 16.75
N LEU A 11 -45.71 -30.80 15.99
CA LEU A 11 -46.36 -29.59 16.50
C LEU A 11 -47.79 -29.87 16.99
N ASN A 12 -48.44 -30.91 16.46
CA ASN A 12 -49.80 -31.31 16.85
C ASN A 12 -49.86 -32.26 18.05
N THR A 13 -48.73 -32.60 18.68
CA THR A 13 -48.70 -33.51 19.84
C THR A 13 -48.78 -32.82 21.20
N VAL A 14 -48.79 -31.49 21.22
CA VAL A 14 -48.88 -30.71 22.46
C VAL A 14 -50.34 -30.31 22.67
N LYS A 15 -50.99 -30.84 23.72
CA LYS A 15 -52.28 -30.30 24.18
C LYS A 15 -52.08 -28.81 24.47
N ASP A 16 -53.04 -27.97 24.03
CA ASP A 16 -53.06 -26.49 24.05
C ASP A 16 -52.81 -25.80 25.41
N THR A 17 -52.39 -26.52 26.45
CA THR A 17 -52.17 -26.00 27.81
C THR A 17 -50.71 -26.04 28.27
N ALA A 18 -49.77 -26.55 27.47
CA ALA A 18 -48.34 -26.50 27.81
C ALA A 18 -47.57 -25.58 26.83
N PRO A 19 -46.72 -24.65 27.32
CA PRO A 19 -45.89 -23.82 26.45
C PRO A 19 -44.94 -24.68 25.62
N PHE A 20 -44.86 -24.39 24.32
CA PHE A 20 -44.02 -25.12 23.38
C PHE A 20 -42.54 -25.03 23.80
N ASN A 21 -41.91 -26.19 24.03
CA ASN A 21 -40.52 -26.25 24.48
C ASN A 21 -39.56 -26.20 23.27
N PHE A 22 -39.11 -24.99 22.95
CA PHE A 22 -38.19 -24.73 21.84
C PHE A 22 -36.86 -25.47 21.98
N GLU A 23 -36.30 -25.58 23.19
CA GLU A 23 -35.00 -26.24 23.42
C GLU A 23 -35.06 -27.73 23.08
N LYS A 24 -36.17 -28.40 23.41
CA LYS A 24 -36.36 -29.83 23.13
C LYS A 24 -36.40 -30.13 21.62
N HIS A 25 -36.88 -29.18 20.81
CA HIS A 25 -37.11 -29.38 19.38
C HIS A 25 -36.12 -28.60 18.48
N ALA A 26 -35.20 -27.83 19.07
CA ALA A 26 -34.26 -26.96 18.36
C ALA A 26 -33.37 -27.70 17.36
N ILE A 27 -32.84 -28.87 17.75
CA ILE A 27 -31.94 -29.66 16.89
C ILE A 27 -32.69 -30.14 15.65
N HIS A 28 -33.91 -30.67 15.81
CA HIS A 28 -34.71 -31.15 14.70
C HIS A 28 -35.16 -30.02 13.76
N LEU A 29 -35.57 -28.88 14.32
CA LEU A 29 -35.93 -27.68 13.56
C LEU A 29 -34.72 -27.12 12.79
N SER A 30 -33.54 -27.08 13.41
CA SER A 30 -32.31 -26.62 12.77
C SER A 30 -31.88 -27.51 11.61
N GLN A 31 -31.99 -28.83 11.76
CA GLN A 31 -31.67 -29.79 10.69
C GLN A 31 -32.65 -29.71 9.52
N GLN A 32 -33.94 -29.45 9.78
CA GLN A 32 -34.94 -29.26 8.73
C GLN A 32 -34.74 -27.93 7.97
N LEU A 33 -34.40 -26.84 8.67
CA LEU A 33 -34.06 -25.54 8.06
C LEU A 33 -32.76 -25.58 7.24
N LEU A 34 -31.79 -26.38 7.65
CA LEU A 34 -30.52 -26.55 6.92
C LEU A 34 -30.66 -27.44 5.68
N ASN A 35 -31.56 -28.42 5.71
CA ASN A 35 -31.67 -29.42 4.63
C ASN A 35 -32.68 -29.05 3.54
N ASP A 36 -33.57 -28.08 3.74
CA ASP A 36 -34.53 -27.65 2.71
C ASP A 36 -34.49 -26.13 2.49
N GLN A 37 -33.38 -25.68 1.90
CA GLN A 37 -33.23 -24.30 1.41
C GLN A 37 -33.70 -24.14 -0.04
N THR A 38 -34.26 -25.19 -0.65
CA THR A 38 -34.59 -25.22 -2.08
C THR A 38 -35.61 -24.16 -2.46
N ASP A 39 -36.65 -23.98 -1.63
CA ASP A 39 -37.72 -23.03 -1.90
C ASP A 39 -37.33 -21.59 -1.51
N TRP A 40 -36.50 -21.42 -0.48
CA TRP A 40 -35.91 -20.12 -0.13
C TRP A 40 -34.95 -19.64 -1.22
N LEU A 41 -34.07 -20.52 -1.71
CA LEU A 41 -33.20 -20.22 -2.84
C LEU A 41 -34.03 -19.86 -4.07
N LYS A 42 -35.09 -20.62 -4.39
CA LYS A 42 -35.98 -20.28 -5.52
C LYS A 42 -36.70 -18.95 -5.36
N SER A 43 -37.19 -18.61 -4.16
CA SER A 43 -37.89 -17.35 -3.91
C SER A 43 -36.97 -16.13 -3.91
N ASN A 44 -35.68 -16.33 -3.67
CA ASN A 44 -34.69 -15.27 -3.57
C ASN A 44 -33.65 -15.34 -4.69
N ILE A 45 -33.82 -16.21 -5.70
CA ILE A 45 -32.89 -16.33 -6.83
C ILE A 45 -32.83 -15.02 -7.60
N GLU A 46 -33.96 -14.34 -7.81
CA GLU A 46 -33.97 -13.04 -8.50
C GLU A 46 -33.31 -11.96 -7.65
N ASP A 47 -33.54 -11.91 -6.34
CA ASP A 47 -32.86 -10.97 -5.43
C ASP A 47 -31.35 -11.22 -5.35
N ILE A 48 -30.93 -12.49 -5.26
CA ILE A 48 -29.52 -12.91 -5.26
C ILE A 48 -28.89 -12.58 -6.62
N LEU A 49 -29.58 -12.88 -7.72
CA LEU A 49 -29.10 -12.55 -9.06
C LEU A 49 -29.06 -11.04 -9.27
N ASP A 50 -29.99 -10.26 -8.73
CA ASP A 50 -29.98 -8.79 -8.79
C ASP A 50 -28.87 -8.19 -7.91
N GLU A 51 -28.60 -8.76 -6.74
CA GLU A 51 -27.42 -8.42 -5.91
C GLU A 51 -26.10 -8.75 -6.62
N VAL A 52 -26.04 -9.88 -7.34
CA VAL A 52 -24.88 -10.27 -8.16
C VAL A 52 -24.81 -9.44 -9.47
N SER A 53 -25.95 -8.97 -9.96
CA SER A 53 -26.11 -8.19 -11.20
C SER A 53 -26.01 -6.67 -10.99
N PHE A 54 -25.68 -6.20 -9.78
CA PHE A 54 -25.35 -4.80 -9.52
C PHE A 54 -24.10 -4.36 -10.31
N ASN A 55 -24.29 -3.97 -11.58
CA ASN A 55 -23.34 -3.27 -12.46
C ASN A 55 -21.87 -3.61 -12.20
N SER A 56 -21.54 -4.90 -12.14
CA SER A 56 -20.19 -5.35 -11.81
C SER A 56 -19.34 -5.30 -13.06
N GLN A 57 -19.01 -4.09 -13.52
CA GLN A 57 -17.80 -3.98 -14.31
C GLN A 57 -16.68 -4.67 -13.51
N PRO A 58 -16.01 -5.68 -14.09
CA PRO A 58 -15.01 -6.44 -13.37
C PRO A 58 -13.99 -5.46 -12.78
N HIS A 59 -13.69 -5.64 -11.50
CA HIS A 59 -12.81 -4.73 -10.77
C HIS A 59 -11.44 -4.70 -11.46
N ASP A 60 -11.11 -3.56 -12.06
CA ASP A 60 -9.84 -3.40 -12.75
C ASP A 60 -8.73 -3.04 -11.76
N PHE A 61 -8.01 -4.06 -11.30
CA PHE A 61 -6.85 -3.91 -10.42
C PHE A 61 -5.78 -2.97 -10.98
N SER A 62 -5.70 -2.83 -12.31
CA SER A 62 -4.65 -2.04 -12.96
C SER A 62 -4.83 -0.52 -12.84
N LYS A 63 -5.99 -0.06 -12.34
CA LYS A 63 -6.28 1.37 -12.15
C LYS A 63 -5.84 1.93 -10.79
N TYR A 64 -5.50 1.06 -9.84
CA TYR A 64 -5.30 1.44 -8.44
C TYR A 64 -3.91 1.06 -7.93
N PHE A 65 -3.42 1.79 -6.93
CA PHE A 65 -2.22 1.37 -6.21
C PHE A 65 -2.50 0.13 -5.37
N ALA A 66 -1.66 -0.90 -5.49
CA ALA A 66 -1.76 -2.09 -4.63
C ALA A 66 -1.60 -1.72 -3.15
N GLY A 67 -2.40 -2.33 -2.28
CA GLY A 67 -2.36 -2.06 -0.84
C GLY A 67 -3.28 -0.92 -0.39
N THR A 68 -3.97 -0.24 -1.30
CA THR A 68 -5.02 0.74 -0.96
C THR A 68 -6.41 0.11 -0.95
N LYS A 69 -7.37 0.77 -0.30
CA LYS A 69 -8.76 0.29 -0.19
C LYS A 69 -9.40 0.10 -1.56
N GLU A 70 -9.16 1.02 -2.48
CA GLU A 70 -9.75 1.06 -3.83
C GLU A 70 -9.25 -0.10 -4.67
N SER A 71 -8.00 -0.55 -4.47
CA SER A 71 -7.46 -1.71 -5.19
C SER A 71 -8.15 -3.03 -4.86
N LYS A 72 -8.89 -3.12 -3.75
CA LYS A 72 -9.43 -4.36 -3.16
C LYS A 72 -8.35 -5.40 -2.83
N ILE A 73 -7.07 -5.00 -2.84
CA ILE A 73 -5.94 -5.83 -2.44
C ILE A 73 -5.34 -5.20 -1.19
N SER A 74 -5.45 -5.91 -0.07
CA SER A 74 -4.89 -5.41 1.19
C SER A 74 -3.36 -5.31 1.09
N PHE A 75 -2.77 -4.38 1.84
CA PHE A 75 -1.32 -4.26 1.94
C PHE A 75 -0.65 -5.58 2.30
N ALA A 76 -1.22 -6.34 3.24
CA ALA A 76 -0.69 -7.63 3.66
C ALA A 76 -0.68 -8.65 2.51
N TRP A 77 -1.74 -8.67 1.69
CA TRP A 77 -1.83 -9.57 0.54
C TRP A 77 -0.83 -9.18 -0.56
N PHE A 78 -0.72 -7.89 -0.85
CA PHE A 78 0.28 -7.38 -1.79
C PHE A 78 1.71 -7.73 -1.35
N PHE A 79 2.05 -7.46 -0.08
CA PHE A 79 3.38 -7.76 0.44
C PHE A 79 3.68 -9.27 0.48
N LYS A 80 2.68 -10.11 0.79
CA LYS A 80 2.79 -11.57 0.71
C LYS A 80 3.06 -12.03 -0.73
N CYS A 81 2.39 -11.46 -1.72
CA CYS A 81 2.64 -11.77 -3.13
C CYS A 81 4.10 -11.47 -3.50
N LEU A 82 4.64 -10.31 -3.10
CA LEU A 82 6.04 -9.97 -3.34
C LEU A 82 7.02 -10.91 -2.63
N ASN A 83 6.71 -11.35 -1.40
CA ASN A 83 7.51 -12.39 -0.71
C ASN A 83 7.56 -13.69 -1.52
N LEU A 84 6.41 -14.18 -1.99
CA LEU A 84 6.35 -15.42 -2.77
C LEU A 84 7.05 -15.28 -4.11
N LEU A 85 6.97 -14.12 -4.78
CA LEU A 85 7.71 -13.84 -6.00
C LEU A 85 9.22 -13.83 -5.77
N GLU A 86 9.69 -13.32 -4.63
CA GLU A 86 11.11 -13.31 -4.25
C GLU A 86 11.64 -14.72 -3.90
N ILE A 87 10.77 -15.61 -3.42
CA ILE A 87 11.11 -17.01 -3.15
C ILE A 87 11.07 -17.87 -4.42
N HIS A 88 9.94 -17.84 -5.14
CA HIS A 88 9.67 -18.76 -6.25
C HIS A 88 10.19 -18.27 -7.60
N HIS A 89 10.34 -16.96 -7.79
CA HIS A 89 10.71 -16.34 -9.07
C HIS A 89 9.80 -16.71 -10.26
N ASP A 90 8.59 -17.17 -9.97
CA ASP A 90 7.63 -17.75 -10.91
C ASP A 90 6.24 -17.08 -10.73
N PRO A 91 5.89 -16.12 -11.60
CA PRO A 91 4.60 -15.42 -11.55
C PRO A 91 3.38 -16.33 -11.70
N ASP A 92 3.45 -17.38 -12.54
CA ASP A 92 2.35 -18.31 -12.79
C ASP A 92 2.01 -19.10 -11.52
N ARG A 93 3.03 -19.65 -10.88
CA ARG A 93 2.87 -20.34 -9.59
C ARG A 93 2.28 -19.43 -8.52
N VAL A 94 2.81 -18.21 -8.39
CA VAL A 94 2.36 -17.26 -7.36
C VAL A 94 0.94 -16.76 -7.65
N SER A 95 0.59 -16.56 -8.92
CA SER A 95 -0.77 -16.20 -9.35
C SER A 95 -1.79 -17.26 -8.93
N GLN A 96 -1.46 -18.54 -9.14
CA GLN A 96 -2.31 -19.66 -8.72
C GLN A 96 -2.41 -19.74 -7.19
N GLU A 97 -1.29 -19.62 -6.46
CA GLU A 97 -1.28 -19.71 -4.99
C GLU A 97 -2.04 -18.56 -4.31
N MET A 98 -1.93 -17.35 -4.87
CA MET A 98 -2.57 -16.15 -4.32
C MET A 98 -3.97 -15.90 -4.86
N SER A 99 -4.44 -16.71 -5.82
CA SER A 99 -5.68 -16.51 -6.57
C SER A 99 -5.80 -15.09 -7.15
N LEU A 100 -4.69 -14.57 -7.71
CA LEU A 100 -4.62 -13.25 -8.33
C LEU A 100 -4.46 -13.38 -9.85
N PRO A 101 -4.96 -12.44 -10.66
CA PRO A 101 -4.76 -12.46 -12.11
C PRO A 101 -3.27 -12.49 -12.47
N ILE A 102 -2.87 -13.42 -13.35
CA ILE A 102 -1.46 -13.59 -13.77
C ILE A 102 -0.86 -12.29 -14.29
N GLU A 103 -1.60 -11.53 -15.11
CA GLU A 103 -1.09 -10.28 -15.65
C GLU A 103 -0.79 -9.21 -14.58
N LEU A 104 -1.49 -9.24 -13.45
CA LEU A 104 -1.27 -8.33 -12.33
C LEU A 104 0.02 -8.74 -11.58
N VAL A 105 0.16 -10.04 -11.31
CA VAL A 105 1.33 -10.61 -10.63
C VAL A 105 2.59 -10.42 -11.47
N GLU A 106 2.52 -10.71 -12.77
CA GLU A 106 3.62 -10.43 -13.71
C GLU A 106 4.00 -8.96 -13.74
N TYR A 107 3.01 -8.06 -13.75
CA TYR A 107 3.25 -6.63 -13.80
C TYR A 107 4.03 -6.16 -12.56
N TRP A 108 3.62 -6.59 -11.35
CA TRP A 108 4.37 -6.29 -10.13
C TRP A 108 5.76 -6.91 -10.15
N TYR A 109 5.89 -8.15 -10.61
CA TYR A 109 7.19 -8.81 -10.71
C TYR A 109 8.15 -8.08 -11.67
N LYS A 110 7.66 -7.67 -12.85
CA LYS A 110 8.43 -6.90 -13.84
C LYS A 110 8.86 -5.55 -13.25
N ASN A 111 7.96 -4.82 -12.59
CA ASN A 111 8.29 -3.58 -11.91
C ASN A 111 9.36 -3.77 -10.84
N ALA A 112 9.22 -4.78 -9.97
CA ALA A 112 10.20 -5.09 -8.93
C ALA A 112 11.60 -5.39 -9.50
N LYS A 113 11.68 -6.21 -10.56
CA LYS A 113 12.94 -6.51 -11.24
C LYS A 113 13.58 -5.29 -11.91
N GLN A 114 12.77 -4.38 -12.45
CA GLN A 114 13.29 -3.13 -13.02
C GLN A 114 13.88 -2.23 -11.92
N LEU A 115 13.25 -2.18 -10.75
CA LEU A 115 13.76 -1.41 -9.62
C LEU A 115 15.06 -1.96 -9.05
N ASP A 116 15.23 -3.28 -9.01
CA ASP A 116 16.50 -3.94 -8.62
C ASP A 116 17.67 -3.54 -9.54
N GLN A 117 17.39 -3.31 -10.83
CA GLN A 117 18.39 -2.87 -11.81
C GLN A 117 18.78 -1.39 -11.68
N LEU A 118 18.18 -0.64 -10.76
CA LEU A 118 18.44 0.78 -10.61
C LEU A 118 19.82 1.01 -9.98
N LYS A 119 20.74 1.52 -10.80
CA LYS A 119 22.13 1.79 -10.40
C LYS A 119 22.47 3.28 -10.45
N SER A 120 23.44 3.68 -9.64
CA SER A 120 24.05 5.00 -9.70
C SER A 120 24.98 5.11 -10.89
N GLN A 121 25.46 6.33 -11.18
CA GLN A 121 26.51 6.56 -12.19
C GLN A 121 27.80 5.76 -11.91
N LYS A 122 28.05 5.43 -10.64
CA LYS A 122 29.17 4.58 -10.20
C LYS A 122 28.84 3.08 -10.25
N ASN A 123 27.75 2.69 -10.91
CA ASN A 123 27.28 1.30 -11.04
C ASN A 123 26.91 0.62 -9.69
N ASN A 124 26.76 1.40 -8.60
CA ASN A 124 26.30 0.87 -7.31
C ASN A 124 24.78 0.75 -7.28
N PRO A 125 24.22 -0.31 -6.67
CA PRO A 125 22.78 -0.42 -6.38
C PRO A 125 22.26 0.79 -5.60
N ARG A 126 21.00 1.18 -5.87
CA ARG A 126 20.39 2.36 -5.25
C ARG A 126 19.28 2.08 -4.25
N LEU A 127 18.58 0.96 -4.42
CA LEU A 127 17.44 0.58 -3.57
C LEU A 127 17.79 -0.53 -2.58
N PHE A 128 18.67 -1.46 -2.96
CA PHE A 128 19.06 -2.60 -2.15
C PHE A 128 20.53 -2.52 -1.76
N ASP A 129 20.82 -2.78 -0.49
CA ASP A 129 22.20 -2.99 -0.05
C ASP A 129 22.58 -4.45 -0.23
N LEU A 130 23.21 -4.79 -1.36
CA LEU A 130 23.58 -6.18 -1.69
C LEU A 130 24.54 -6.82 -0.67
N ASN A 131 25.22 -6.03 0.15
CA ASN A 131 26.08 -6.55 1.22
C ASN A 131 25.31 -6.94 2.48
N ASN A 132 24.10 -6.41 2.67
CA ASN A 132 23.25 -6.61 3.85
C ASN A 132 21.95 -7.38 3.54
N THR A 133 21.68 -7.71 2.28
CA THR A 133 20.52 -8.53 1.90
C THR A 133 20.80 -10.00 2.18
N ASN A 134 20.77 -10.43 3.45
CA ASN A 134 20.64 -11.83 3.96
C ASN A 134 20.92 -13.00 2.96
N HIS A 135 21.99 -12.94 2.17
CA HIS A 135 22.28 -13.85 1.05
C HIS A 135 21.17 -14.03 -0.02
N LEU A 136 20.25 -13.06 -0.16
CA LEU A 136 19.28 -13.05 -1.24
C LEU A 136 19.93 -12.51 -2.52
N ASP A 137 20.14 -13.38 -3.50
CA ASP A 137 20.79 -13.03 -4.77
C ASP A 137 19.98 -12.02 -5.62
N LYS A 138 18.66 -11.90 -5.38
CA LYS A 138 17.72 -11.10 -6.21
C LYS A 138 16.57 -10.51 -5.37
N PRO A 139 16.82 -9.47 -4.56
CA PRO A 139 15.77 -8.82 -3.79
C PRO A 139 14.75 -8.13 -4.72
N LEU A 140 13.47 -8.25 -4.40
CA LEU A 140 12.37 -7.64 -5.15
C LEU A 140 11.67 -6.53 -4.36
N LYS A 141 11.82 -6.53 -3.04
CA LYS A 141 11.11 -5.59 -2.18
C LYS A 141 11.90 -5.29 -0.90
N PRO A 142 11.68 -4.13 -0.26
CA PRO A 142 12.34 -3.81 0.99
C PRO A 142 11.92 -4.76 2.12
N ALA A 143 12.77 -4.90 3.13
CA ALA A 143 12.42 -5.59 4.37
C ALA A 143 11.20 -4.93 5.04
N MET A 144 10.37 -5.75 5.69
CA MET A 144 9.16 -5.27 6.36
C MET A 144 9.54 -4.34 7.52
N ILE A 145 8.79 -3.24 7.65
CA ILE A 145 8.89 -2.31 8.78
C ILE A 145 7.88 -2.68 9.87
N ASP A 146 8.29 -2.63 11.14
CA ASP A 146 7.56 -3.24 12.26
C ASP A 146 7.30 -2.30 13.45
N THR A 147 8.08 -1.23 13.60
CA THR A 147 7.87 -0.28 14.70
C THR A 147 6.49 0.40 14.60
N VAL A 148 6.01 0.95 15.73
CA VAL A 148 4.68 1.60 15.78
C VAL A 148 4.63 2.81 14.83
N GLU A 149 5.61 3.70 14.89
CA GLU A 149 5.63 4.91 14.04
C GLU A 149 5.82 4.59 12.56
N GLU A 150 6.62 3.56 12.25
CA GLU A 150 6.77 3.04 10.90
C GLU A 150 5.42 2.55 10.35
N ARG A 151 4.67 1.77 11.14
CA ARG A 151 3.33 1.30 10.78
C ARG A 151 2.35 2.45 10.64
N THR A 152 2.39 3.45 11.53
CA THR A 152 1.55 4.66 11.42
C THR A 152 1.81 5.41 10.12
N ALA A 153 3.08 5.68 9.78
CA ALA A 153 3.45 6.36 8.55
C ALA A 153 3.04 5.56 7.30
N LYS A 154 3.24 4.24 7.33
CA LYS A 154 2.84 3.33 6.25
C LYS A 154 1.34 3.29 6.03
N ASN A 155 0.55 3.10 7.09
CA ASN A 155 -0.91 3.05 6.98
C ASN A 155 -1.44 4.38 6.43
N TYR A 156 -0.96 5.51 6.97
CA TYR A 156 -1.32 6.83 6.47
C TYR A 156 -1.01 6.97 4.96
N PHE A 157 0.16 6.50 4.51
CA PHE A 157 0.53 6.57 3.10
C PHE A 157 -0.46 5.81 2.20
N PHE A 158 -0.76 4.54 2.52
CA PHE A 158 -1.65 3.72 1.70
C PHE A 158 -3.14 4.12 1.80
N GLU A 159 -3.53 4.87 2.83
CA GLU A 159 -4.85 5.52 2.92
C GLU A 159 -4.95 6.76 2.02
N ASN A 160 -3.84 7.45 1.74
CA ASN A 160 -3.85 8.74 1.06
C ASN A 160 -3.40 8.70 -0.41
N ILE A 161 -2.49 7.80 -0.79
CA ILE A 161 -1.85 7.84 -2.12
C ILE A 161 -2.85 7.76 -3.28
N GLN A 162 -3.84 6.87 -3.20
CA GLN A 162 -4.84 6.71 -4.25
C GLN A 162 -5.70 7.98 -4.39
N ASN A 163 -6.17 8.52 -3.26
CA ASN A 163 -6.95 9.75 -3.22
C ASN A 163 -6.21 10.96 -3.79
N ILE A 164 -4.89 11.05 -3.56
CA ILE A 164 -4.07 12.13 -4.12
C ILE A 164 -3.80 11.88 -5.61
N PHE A 165 -3.57 10.62 -6.02
CA PHE A 165 -3.37 10.24 -7.41
C PHE A 165 -4.56 10.59 -8.29
N GLU A 166 -5.78 10.30 -7.84
CA GLU A 166 -7.01 10.61 -8.58
C GLU A 166 -7.21 12.11 -8.80
N LYS A 167 -6.80 12.93 -7.82
CA LYS A 167 -6.91 14.40 -7.91
C LYS A 167 -5.77 15.02 -8.71
N LYS A 168 -4.56 14.47 -8.58
CA LYS A 168 -3.31 15.06 -9.08
C LYS A 168 -2.33 13.96 -9.54
N PRO A 169 -2.62 13.27 -10.65
CA PRO A 169 -1.81 12.13 -11.11
C PRO A 169 -0.38 12.54 -11.44
N ASP A 170 -0.19 13.69 -12.09
CA ASP A 170 1.14 14.23 -12.43
C ASP A 170 1.97 14.56 -11.19
N GLN A 171 1.33 14.92 -10.08
CA GLN A 171 2.02 15.19 -8.82
C GLN A 171 2.62 13.90 -8.26
N ILE A 172 1.84 12.82 -8.21
CA ILE A 172 2.32 11.51 -7.75
C ILE A 172 3.39 10.97 -8.69
N LYS A 173 3.20 11.11 -10.00
CA LYS A 173 4.22 10.76 -11.01
C LYS A 173 5.55 11.45 -10.72
N ALA A 174 5.53 12.78 -10.57
CA ALA A 174 6.74 13.55 -10.28
C ALA A 174 7.40 13.16 -8.96
N VAL A 175 6.61 12.81 -7.92
CA VAL A 175 7.13 12.32 -6.65
C VAL A 175 7.87 11.00 -6.84
N LEU A 176 7.27 10.02 -7.53
CA LEU A 176 7.90 8.71 -7.76
C LEU A 176 9.13 8.82 -8.66
N GLU A 177 9.09 9.63 -9.72
CA GLU A 177 10.26 9.87 -10.59
C GLU A 177 11.40 10.60 -9.86
N THR A 178 11.07 11.58 -9.01
CA THR A 178 12.07 12.25 -8.16
C THR A 178 12.68 11.26 -7.15
N PHE A 179 11.85 10.41 -6.55
CA PHE A 179 12.32 9.35 -5.67
C PHE A 179 13.29 8.41 -6.39
N LEU A 180 12.92 7.87 -7.54
CA LEU A 180 13.78 6.94 -8.30
C LEU A 180 15.05 7.61 -8.81
N SER A 181 15.00 8.90 -9.19
CA SER A 181 16.19 9.63 -9.63
C SER A 181 17.11 10.03 -8.48
N ARG A 182 16.66 10.06 -7.22
CA ARG A 182 17.45 10.53 -6.06
C ARG A 182 17.72 9.52 -4.94
N VAL A 183 16.98 8.41 -4.87
CA VAL A 183 17.14 7.41 -3.82
C VAL A 183 18.55 6.82 -3.82
N THR A 184 19.10 6.61 -2.62
CA THR A 184 20.40 5.98 -2.38
C THR A 184 20.22 4.91 -1.32
N VAL A 185 21.14 3.97 -1.21
CA VAL A 185 21.06 2.92 -0.18
C VAL A 185 21.30 3.50 1.21
N SER A 186 22.29 4.40 1.35
CA SER A 186 22.86 4.84 2.63
C SER A 186 21.94 5.67 3.54
N HIS A 187 20.92 6.34 3.02
CA HIS A 187 20.11 7.28 3.82
C HIS A 187 18.63 7.13 3.56
N THR A 188 17.79 7.03 4.59
CA THR A 188 16.33 6.85 4.47
C THR A 188 15.59 8.04 3.85
N GLY A 189 16.20 9.21 3.71
CA GLY A 189 15.63 10.40 3.07
C GLY A 189 16.09 10.68 1.64
N ILE A 190 15.68 11.83 1.10
CA ILE A 190 16.19 12.41 -0.14
C ILE A 190 17.02 13.65 0.20
N HIS A 191 18.21 13.79 -0.40
CA HIS A 191 19.08 14.93 -0.16
C HIS A 191 19.37 15.74 -1.43
N TYR A 192 19.56 17.04 -1.23
CA TYR A 192 19.96 18.00 -2.24
C TYR A 192 21.10 18.86 -1.73
N ARG A 193 22.03 19.21 -2.62
CA ARG A 193 22.99 20.28 -2.36
C ARG A 193 22.25 21.62 -2.28
N TRP A 194 22.83 22.58 -1.57
CA TRP A 194 22.27 23.93 -1.40
C TRP A 194 21.90 24.62 -2.71
N ASN A 195 22.74 24.49 -3.74
CA ASN A 195 22.49 25.07 -5.07
C ASN A 195 21.27 24.46 -5.81
N LYS A 196 20.63 23.42 -5.27
CA LYS A 196 19.43 22.78 -5.81
C LYS A 196 18.28 22.74 -4.79
N ILE A 197 18.32 23.59 -3.76
CA ILE A 197 17.31 23.59 -2.69
C ILE A 197 15.88 23.86 -3.20
N ASP A 198 15.73 24.66 -4.26
CA ASP A 198 14.44 24.91 -4.93
C ASP A 198 13.79 23.61 -5.45
N GLN A 199 14.61 22.64 -5.86
CA GLN A 199 14.10 21.33 -6.29
C GLN A 199 13.61 20.52 -5.09
N LEU A 200 14.24 20.64 -3.92
CA LEU A 200 13.78 20.01 -2.69
C LEU A 200 12.46 20.62 -2.19
N GLU A 201 12.31 21.95 -2.25
CA GLU A 201 11.04 22.64 -1.96
C GLU A 201 9.93 22.15 -2.90
N SER A 202 10.23 22.11 -4.21
CA SER A 202 9.30 21.63 -5.23
C SER A 202 8.92 20.16 -5.00
N PHE A 203 9.85 19.31 -4.55
CA PHE A 203 9.55 17.94 -4.17
C PHE A 203 8.68 17.87 -2.90
N TYR A 204 9.07 18.60 -1.84
CA TYR A 204 8.37 18.61 -0.56
C TYR A 204 6.91 19.05 -0.71
N SER A 205 6.65 20.10 -1.49
CA SER A 205 5.29 20.58 -1.77
C SER A 205 4.37 19.52 -2.36
N LYS A 206 4.93 18.52 -3.07
CA LYS A 206 4.19 17.43 -3.72
C LYS A 206 4.03 16.20 -2.83
N VAL A 207 5.01 15.91 -1.95
CA VAL A 207 5.03 14.69 -1.15
C VAL A 207 4.47 14.88 0.27
N LYS A 208 4.43 16.12 0.77
CA LYS A 208 4.11 16.42 2.19
C LYS A 208 2.81 15.79 2.70
N ASP A 209 1.79 15.66 1.84
CA ASP A 209 0.46 15.15 2.21
C ASP A 209 0.36 13.62 2.11
N LEU A 210 1.41 12.93 1.65
CA LEU A 210 1.47 11.46 1.60
C LEU A 210 1.87 10.83 2.94
N PHE A 211 2.39 11.62 3.88
CA PHE A 211 2.86 11.13 5.18
C PHE A 211 2.42 12.06 6.31
N PRO A 212 2.31 11.57 7.56
CA PRO A 212 1.91 12.39 8.69
C PRO A 212 2.86 13.58 8.90
N HIS A 213 2.30 14.78 9.05
CA HIS A 213 3.09 16.02 9.18
C HIS A 213 4.12 15.97 10.31
N GLN A 214 3.78 15.33 11.43
CA GLN A 214 4.62 15.23 12.62
C GLN A 214 5.94 14.48 12.40
N PHE A 215 6.03 13.66 11.37
CA PHE A 215 7.24 12.89 11.08
C PHE A 215 8.17 13.60 10.09
N TRP A 216 7.70 14.63 9.37
CA TRP A 216 8.56 15.32 8.42
C TRP A 216 9.68 16.07 9.14
N HIS A 217 10.89 15.93 8.62
CA HIS A 217 12.06 16.59 9.16
C HIS A 217 13.06 16.98 8.09
N LEU A 218 13.71 18.12 8.31
CA LEU A 218 14.76 18.65 7.45
C LEU A 218 16.08 18.66 8.22
N LEU A 219 17.05 17.91 7.71
CA LEU A 219 18.39 17.79 8.28
C LEU A 219 19.38 18.61 7.42
N GLY A 220 20.13 19.51 8.03
CA GLY A 220 21.12 20.34 7.35
C GLY A 220 21.71 21.40 8.29
N GLN A 221 22.75 22.11 7.85
CA GLN A 221 23.37 23.21 8.59
C GLN A 221 22.61 24.52 8.41
N ASP A 222 22.48 25.32 9.47
CA ASP A 222 21.98 26.70 9.45
C ASP A 222 20.69 26.93 8.64
N LEU A 223 19.80 25.92 8.63
CA LEU A 223 18.62 25.87 7.76
C LEU A 223 17.75 27.13 7.85
N VAL A 224 17.50 27.62 9.07
CA VAL A 224 16.64 28.79 9.31
C VAL A 224 17.27 30.08 8.79
N GLN A 225 18.60 30.16 8.75
CA GLN A 225 19.35 31.34 8.28
C GLN A 225 19.54 31.31 6.76
N LEU A 226 19.78 30.12 6.19
CA LEU A 226 20.12 29.95 4.78
C LEU A 226 18.91 29.80 3.85
N LEU A 227 17.75 29.37 4.35
CA LEU A 227 16.53 29.24 3.55
C LEU A 227 15.87 30.59 3.28
N ASP A 228 15.54 30.85 2.01
CA ASP A 228 14.84 32.06 1.57
C ASP A 228 13.33 31.90 1.80
N LYS A 229 12.75 32.80 2.62
CA LYS A 229 11.31 32.76 2.97
C LYS A 229 10.37 32.87 1.76
N LYS A 230 10.78 33.53 0.67
CA LYS A 230 9.97 33.70 -0.54
C LYS A 230 10.11 32.50 -1.47
N LYS A 231 11.31 31.94 -1.60
CA LYS A 231 11.58 30.83 -2.53
C LYS A 231 11.31 29.46 -1.92
N GLN A 232 11.63 29.25 -0.64
CA GLN A 232 11.45 27.98 0.07
C GLN A 232 10.60 28.11 1.35
N PRO A 233 9.35 28.60 1.25
CA PRO A 233 8.49 28.83 2.41
C PRO A 233 8.16 27.54 3.18
N LEU A 234 7.98 26.40 2.50
CA LEU A 234 7.60 25.15 3.15
C LEU A 234 8.78 24.52 3.90
N LEU A 235 9.96 24.48 3.28
CA LEU A 235 11.18 24.02 3.94
C LEU A 235 11.53 24.91 5.14
N LEU A 236 11.39 26.23 5.02
CA LEU A 236 11.63 27.14 6.15
C LEU A 236 10.63 26.88 7.30
N LYS A 237 9.36 26.63 6.99
CA LYS A 237 8.36 26.26 7.99
C LYS A 237 8.75 24.95 8.69
N LEU A 238 9.19 23.95 7.93
CA LEU A 238 9.62 22.66 8.45
C LEU A 238 10.88 22.75 9.33
N ALA A 239 11.85 23.57 8.92
CA ALA A 239 13.07 23.83 9.68
C ALA A 239 12.77 24.52 11.02
N LYS A 240 11.74 25.38 11.09
CA LYS A 240 11.33 26.06 12.32
C LYS A 240 10.47 25.19 13.25
N SER A 241 9.67 24.28 12.71
CA SER A 241 8.92 23.31 13.52
C SER A 241 9.81 22.22 14.11
N SER A 242 11.02 22.08 13.56
CA SER A 242 12.04 21.20 14.10
C SER A 242 12.59 21.83 15.40
N THR A 243 12.21 21.27 16.54
CA THR A 243 12.65 21.63 17.91
C THR A 243 14.18 21.55 18.15
N THR A 244 14.66 22.09 19.26
CA THR A 244 16.09 22.16 19.63
C THR A 244 16.81 20.82 19.85
N GLU A 245 16.09 19.69 19.83
CA GLU A 245 16.66 18.34 20.08
C GLU A 245 16.91 17.53 18.79
N HIS A 246 16.78 18.15 17.62
CA HIS A 246 16.94 17.42 16.37
C HIS A 246 18.41 17.24 15.97
N PRO A 247 18.71 16.12 15.28
CA PRO A 247 20.03 15.89 14.75
C PRO A 247 20.40 17.01 13.79
N THR A 248 21.64 17.47 13.88
CA THR A 248 22.27 18.32 12.88
C THR A 248 23.26 17.47 12.11
N THR A 249 23.54 17.84 10.86
CA THR A 249 24.61 17.21 10.08
C THR A 249 25.66 18.27 9.77
N GLN A 250 26.92 17.86 9.68
CA GLN A 250 27.99 18.72 9.17
C GLN A 250 28.13 18.66 7.64
N GLU A 251 27.25 17.90 6.99
CA GLU A 251 27.34 17.68 5.56
C GLU A 251 26.78 18.86 4.76
N ASP A 252 27.40 19.16 3.61
CA ASP A 252 27.02 20.23 2.68
C ASP A 252 25.75 19.91 1.84
N TYR A 253 24.82 19.17 2.44
CA TYR A 253 23.57 18.84 1.81
C TYR A 253 22.42 18.90 2.80
N VAL A 254 21.25 19.26 2.26
CA VAL A 254 19.99 19.29 2.99
C VAL A 254 19.23 18.02 2.67
N ARG A 255 18.84 17.28 3.71
CA ARG A 255 18.12 16.01 3.60
C ARG A 255 16.71 16.15 4.16
N LEU A 256 15.72 15.83 3.33
CA LEU A 256 14.34 15.67 3.75
C LEU A 256 14.09 14.19 4.06
N GLN A 257 13.55 13.90 5.24
CA GLN A 257 13.27 12.53 5.68
C GLN A 257 12.08 12.49 6.63
N LEU A 258 11.57 11.29 6.89
CA LEU A 258 10.73 11.03 8.06
C LEU A 258 11.62 10.73 9.26
N TYR A 259 11.26 11.24 10.43
CA TYR A 259 12.07 11.14 11.64
C TYR A 259 11.21 10.92 12.88
N SER A 260 11.64 9.98 13.72
CA SER A 260 11.13 9.77 15.06
C SER A 260 11.88 10.64 16.05
N THR A 261 11.20 11.59 16.67
CA THR A 261 11.74 12.33 17.81
C THR A 261 11.89 11.45 19.03
N LYS A 262 10.99 10.48 19.21
CA LYS A 262 11.00 9.54 20.33
C LYS A 262 12.24 8.64 20.33
N ASP A 263 12.53 8.03 19.19
CA ASP A 263 13.60 7.05 19.04
C ASP A 263 14.88 7.67 18.46
N ALA A 264 14.89 9.00 18.25
CA ALA A 264 15.99 9.76 17.66
C ALA A 264 16.57 9.13 16.37
N LYS A 265 15.69 8.62 15.49
CA LYS A 265 16.09 7.90 14.28
C LYS A 265 15.23 8.27 13.09
N ALA A 266 15.83 8.20 11.91
CA ALA A 266 15.09 8.36 10.66
C ALA A 266 14.22 7.12 10.37
N LEU A 267 12.99 7.34 9.93
CA LEU A 267 12.03 6.28 9.63
C LEU A 267 12.24 5.74 8.21
N ALA A 268 12.34 4.43 8.08
CA ALA A 268 12.49 3.73 6.81
C ALA A 268 11.19 3.76 5.97
N ALA A 269 10.04 4.02 6.60
CA ALA A 269 8.71 4.11 6.00
C ALA A 269 8.69 4.99 4.75
N PHE A 270 9.48 6.06 4.74
CA PHE A 270 9.55 6.97 3.60
C PHE A 270 9.94 6.25 2.31
N LYS A 271 11.11 5.58 2.31
CA LYS A 271 11.54 4.78 1.17
C LYS A 271 10.67 3.55 0.98
N PHE A 272 10.33 2.87 2.07
CA PHE A 272 9.58 1.63 2.05
C PHE A 272 8.27 1.81 1.25
N CYS A 273 7.51 2.85 1.58
CA CYS A 273 6.23 3.14 0.94
C CYS A 273 6.38 3.58 -0.51
N LEU A 274 7.33 4.49 -0.81
CA LEU A 274 7.56 4.95 -2.18
C LEU A 274 8.07 3.82 -3.10
N HIS A 275 8.92 2.94 -2.58
CA HIS A 275 9.38 1.75 -3.30
C HIS A 275 8.21 0.83 -3.64
N LEU A 276 7.40 0.46 -2.64
CA LEU A 276 6.23 -0.39 -2.86
C LEU A 276 5.20 0.27 -3.79
N ALA A 277 5.03 1.59 -3.71
CA ALA A 277 4.19 2.34 -4.64
C ALA A 277 4.72 2.26 -6.07
N CYS A 278 6.04 2.32 -6.29
CA CYS A 278 6.62 2.10 -7.61
C CYS A 278 6.32 0.68 -8.13
N ILE A 279 6.34 -0.35 -7.28
CA ILE A 279 6.04 -1.73 -7.70
C ILE A 279 4.55 -1.89 -8.04
N GLY A 280 3.67 -1.46 -7.14
CA GLY A 280 2.24 -1.68 -7.18
C GLY A 280 1.42 -0.57 -7.84
N ARG A 281 2.03 0.31 -8.65
CA ARG A 281 1.37 1.48 -9.25
C ARG A 281 0.32 1.10 -10.33
N PRO A 282 -0.68 1.95 -10.58
CA PRO A 282 -1.58 1.80 -11.72
C PRO A 282 -0.83 1.71 -13.06
N ARG A 283 -1.35 0.94 -14.02
CA ARG A 283 -0.76 0.81 -15.38
C ARG A 283 -0.74 2.14 -16.14
N SER A 284 -1.70 3.03 -15.86
CA SER A 284 -1.72 4.39 -16.42
C SER A 284 -0.57 5.27 -15.94
N LEU A 285 0.10 4.89 -14.84
CA LEU A 285 1.23 5.62 -14.27
C LEU A 285 2.56 5.06 -14.78
N GLU A 286 2.93 5.46 -16.00
CA GLU A 286 4.25 5.16 -16.55
C GLU A 286 5.31 6.09 -15.96
N LEU A 287 6.36 5.51 -15.37
CA LEU A 287 7.47 6.24 -14.76
C LEU A 287 8.66 6.29 -15.73
N LYS A 288 9.23 7.47 -15.91
CA LYS A 288 10.46 7.69 -16.65
C LYS A 288 11.57 7.99 -15.65
N ALA A 289 12.41 7.00 -15.35
CA ALA A 289 13.65 7.24 -14.60
C ALA A 289 14.85 6.77 -15.42
N GLU A 290 15.95 7.52 -15.39
CA GLU A 290 17.22 7.09 -15.97
C GLU A 290 17.61 5.72 -15.38
N GLY A 291 17.71 4.71 -16.26
CA GLY A 291 17.98 3.32 -15.88
C GLY A 291 16.75 2.39 -15.86
N LEU A 292 15.52 2.91 -15.87
CA LEU A 292 14.33 2.09 -16.11
C LEU A 292 14.15 1.92 -17.61
N LYS A 293 14.21 0.68 -18.10
CA LYS A 293 13.75 0.38 -19.48
C LYS A 293 12.25 0.64 -19.53
N ILE A 294 11.82 1.47 -20.48
CA ILE A 294 10.41 1.74 -20.74
C ILE A 294 9.78 0.40 -21.13
N THR A 295 8.94 -0.18 -20.26
CA THR A 295 8.04 -1.27 -20.65
C THR A 295 6.85 -0.65 -21.35
N THR A 296 6.95 -0.48 -22.67
CA THR A 296 5.79 -0.37 -23.53
C THR A 296 5.15 -1.77 -23.58
N CYS A 297 4.02 -1.96 -22.92
CA CYS A 297 3.15 -3.09 -23.24
C CYS A 297 2.28 -2.64 -24.42
N CYS A 298 2.49 -3.26 -25.58
CA CYS A 298 1.49 -3.32 -26.65
C CYS A 298 0.44 -4.37 -26.31
#